data_AF-A0A7J7KM18-F1
#
_entry.id   AF-A0A7J7KM18-F1
#
_cell.length_a   1.000
_cell.length_b   1.000
_cell.length_c   1.000
_cell.angle_alpha   90.00
_cell.angle_beta   90.00
_cell.angle_gamma   90.00
#
_symmetry.space_group_name_H-M   'P 1'
#
loop_
_entity.id
_entity.type
_entity.pdbx_description
1 polymer ?
#
loop_
_entity_poly.entity_id
_entity_poly.type
_entity_poly.pdbx_seq_one_letter_code
_entity_poly.pdbx_strand_id
1 'polypeptide(L)'
;MLILVSILVFYHACLKLSSISQREYKSLSSFKNADPALIRTLLNTDLNITALSEMLDLLLAPQNQMLMSSLSMAADYADCISLDRYVGIDSEADLEEEADRLYKKGEFVAGIVFTNVDQSRNKRSVENLGLPKHIEYKIRMDIDNVESTMELQEMYYSSAPRDNILSDMRYLRGFIQIQEMVDRAIIKLHAGNNSITQTPAELQQMPATCYKSDTFMGYVYPYIVPLVMALSWLFSVAHCIKSLTAYRETGLEELMKVMGLKSGVIWTSWFTNTMLGMTLLSIISTIFIMVGEVLMLSDGIIVFLYLMTFSLSTTMFCYMVGSFFTKANVASAIGVMVFIISYFPYIIYTQFREDFTASAYHVSSLLSTTAFAIGATYISRWEQMGEGIQWHNIRKAPGYNEEAELSVHWMFIWMIIDTVIYFVIGWYVRNVMPGKFGYRLPLYFPFTKSYWGFGGDGARNSNSKYKHSNKEGLPVGISVNKLRKVYRNGK
;
A
#
# COMPACT_ATOMS: atom_id res chain seq x y z
N MET A 1 -25.28 -27.68 22.18
CA MET A 1 -25.79 -28.94 21.58
C MET A 1 -26.46 -28.68 20.22
N LEU A 2 -25.80 -27.91 19.34
CA LEU A 2 -26.27 -27.64 17.96
C LEU A 2 -25.11 -27.60 16.95
N ILE A 3 -23.87 -27.77 17.42
CA ILE A 3 -22.65 -27.78 16.60
C ILE A 3 -22.16 -29.22 16.34
N LEU A 4 -22.64 -30.20 17.12
CA LEU A 4 -22.26 -31.62 17.00
C LEU A 4 -23.09 -32.41 15.98
N VAL A 5 -24.20 -31.86 15.48
CA VAL A 5 -25.06 -32.54 14.50
C VAL A 5 -24.59 -32.25 13.06
N SER A 6 -23.93 -31.12 12.79
CA SER A 6 -23.47 -30.76 11.45
C SER A 6 -22.19 -31.48 11.01
N ILE A 7 -21.38 -31.97 11.95
CA ILE A 7 -20.12 -32.68 11.64
C ILE A 7 -20.39 -34.14 11.21
N LEU A 8 -21.47 -34.76 11.71
CA LEU A 8 -21.86 -36.13 11.34
C LEU A 8 -22.48 -36.24 9.93
N VAL A 9 -23.10 -35.16 9.42
CA VAL A 9 -23.68 -35.13 8.06
C VAL A 9 -22.59 -35.02 6.99
N PHE A 10 -21.47 -34.33 7.29
CA PHE A 10 -20.33 -34.23 6.37
C PHE A 10 -19.51 -35.52 6.30
N TYR A 11 -19.37 -36.25 7.40
CA TYR A 11 -18.60 -37.51 7.43
C TYR A 11 -19.32 -38.65 6.69
N HIS A 12 -20.66 -38.66 6.68
CA HIS A 12 -21.42 -39.70 5.98
C HIS A 12 -21.49 -39.48 4.46
N ALA A 13 -21.36 -38.23 4.00
CA ALA A 13 -21.25 -37.88 2.57
C ALA A 13 -19.87 -38.28 2.00
N CYS A 14 -18.80 -38.15 2.78
CA CYS A 14 -17.44 -38.46 2.34
C CYS A 14 -17.17 -39.98 2.18
N LEU A 15 -17.79 -40.82 3.02
CA LEU A 15 -17.73 -42.28 2.88
C LEU A 15 -18.56 -42.82 1.69
N LYS A 16 -19.55 -42.06 1.22
CA LYS A 16 -20.36 -42.46 0.05
C LYS A 16 -19.63 -42.20 -1.27
N LEU A 17 -18.71 -41.23 -1.32
CA LEU A 17 -17.91 -40.92 -2.50
C LEU A 17 -16.72 -41.88 -2.71
N SER A 18 -16.12 -42.45 -1.65
CA SER A 18 -15.05 -43.46 -1.83
C SER A 18 -15.56 -44.85 -2.22
N SER A 19 -16.82 -45.20 -1.88
CA SER A 19 -17.43 -46.47 -2.28
C SER A 19 -17.89 -46.50 -3.75
N ILE A 20 -18.09 -45.33 -4.38
CA ILE A 20 -18.46 -45.20 -5.80
C ILE A 20 -17.23 -45.50 -6.69
N SER A 21 -16.06 -44.97 -6.32
CA SER A 21 -14.79 -45.25 -7.01
C SER A 21 -14.38 -46.74 -7.01
N GLN A 22 -14.67 -47.49 -5.94
CA GLN A 22 -14.35 -48.93 -5.89
C GLN A 22 -15.30 -49.81 -6.71
N ARG A 23 -16.55 -49.39 -6.95
CA ARG A 23 -17.49 -50.12 -7.84
C ARG A 23 -17.11 -50.00 -9.31
N GLU A 24 -16.63 -48.82 -9.71
CA GLU A 24 -16.14 -48.57 -11.08
C GLU A 24 -14.82 -49.31 -11.36
N TYR A 25 -13.93 -49.41 -10.36
CA TYR A 25 -12.67 -50.16 -10.52
C TYR A 25 -12.88 -51.68 -10.66
N LYS A 26 -13.91 -52.24 -10.01
CA LYS A 26 -14.27 -53.67 -10.16
C LYS A 26 -14.89 -53.98 -11.53
N SER A 27 -15.63 -53.03 -12.12
CA SER A 27 -16.18 -53.22 -13.47
C SER A 27 -15.09 -53.19 -14.55
N LEU A 28 -14.02 -52.40 -14.36
CA LEU A 28 -12.86 -52.40 -15.27
C LEU A 28 -12.01 -53.68 -15.17
N SER A 29 -11.95 -54.34 -14.00
CA SER A 29 -11.21 -55.61 -13.86
C SER A 29 -11.86 -56.80 -14.59
N SER A 30 -13.15 -56.70 -14.92
CA SER A 30 -13.87 -57.67 -15.76
C SER A 30 -13.51 -57.57 -17.24
N PHE A 31 -12.97 -56.44 -17.69
CA PHE A 31 -12.56 -56.23 -19.08
C PHE A 31 -11.18 -56.83 -19.40
N LYS A 32 -10.43 -57.26 -18.38
CA LYS A 32 -9.09 -57.84 -18.50
C LYS A 32 -9.07 -59.29 -19.00
N ASN A 33 -10.24 -59.92 -19.14
CA ASN A 33 -10.40 -61.28 -19.66
C ASN A 33 -11.00 -61.33 -21.08
N ALA A 34 -10.96 -60.24 -21.84
CA ALA A 34 -11.39 -60.25 -23.24
C ALA A 34 -10.41 -61.06 -24.12
N ASP A 35 -10.96 -61.94 -24.95
CA ASP A 35 -10.23 -62.89 -25.79
C ASP A 35 -9.16 -62.21 -26.68
N PRO A 36 -7.92 -62.73 -26.75
CA PRO A 36 -6.84 -62.15 -27.55
C PRO A 36 -7.07 -62.17 -29.07
N ALA A 37 -8.16 -62.79 -29.54
CA ALA A 37 -8.62 -62.69 -30.93
C ALA A 37 -9.24 -61.32 -31.24
N LEU A 38 -9.93 -60.70 -30.27
CA LEU A 38 -10.66 -59.43 -30.42
C LEU A 38 -9.71 -58.23 -30.62
N ILE A 39 -8.55 -58.28 -29.96
CA ILE A 39 -7.51 -57.23 -30.02
C ILE A 39 -6.76 -57.26 -31.35
N ARG A 40 -6.63 -58.43 -31.99
CA ARG A 40 -5.97 -58.57 -33.30
C ARG A 40 -6.82 -58.03 -34.46
N THR A 41 -8.14 -58.10 -34.34
CA THR A 41 -9.08 -57.49 -35.31
C THR A 41 -9.21 -55.98 -35.19
N LEU A 42 -8.95 -55.40 -34.00
CA LEU A 42 -8.99 -53.94 -33.79
C LEU A 42 -7.77 -53.20 -34.37
N LEU A 43 -6.65 -53.91 -34.61
CA LEU A 43 -5.38 -53.29 -35.03
C LEU A 43 -5.10 -53.34 -36.54
N ASN A 44 -5.87 -54.11 -37.32
CA ASN A 44 -5.68 -54.22 -38.76
C ASN A 44 -6.95 -53.84 -39.52
N THR A 45 -6.94 -52.61 -40.05
CA THR A 45 -7.55 -52.10 -41.30
C THR A 45 -8.82 -52.75 -41.88
N ASP A 46 -9.73 -51.85 -42.29
CA ASP A 46 -11.05 -52.02 -42.93
C ASP A 46 -12.23 -52.32 -42.00
N LEU A 47 -12.60 -51.31 -41.20
CA LEU A 47 -13.85 -51.31 -40.42
C LEU A 47 -15.07 -51.12 -41.34
N ASN A 48 -15.72 -52.24 -41.66
CA ASN A 48 -17.03 -52.26 -42.30
C ASN A 48 -18.11 -51.78 -41.31
N ILE A 49 -18.98 -50.86 -41.70
CA ILE A 49 -19.99 -50.21 -40.84
C ILE A 49 -20.92 -51.24 -40.16
N THR A 50 -21.11 -52.40 -40.79
CA THR A 50 -21.90 -53.52 -40.27
C THR A 50 -21.26 -54.23 -39.07
N ALA A 51 -19.92 -54.23 -38.96
CA ALA A 51 -19.22 -54.84 -37.82
C ALA A 51 -19.28 -53.92 -36.58
N LEU A 52 -19.32 -52.60 -36.78
CA LEU A 52 -19.50 -51.63 -35.70
C LEU A 52 -20.94 -51.66 -35.16
N SER A 53 -21.95 -51.85 -36.02
CA SER A 53 -23.34 -52.03 -35.58
C SER A 53 -23.55 -53.34 -34.83
N GLU A 54 -22.94 -54.45 -35.27
CA GLU A 54 -23.03 -55.73 -34.56
C GLU A 54 -22.30 -55.69 -33.20
N MET A 55 -21.15 -55.01 -33.09
CA MET A 55 -20.48 -54.80 -31.80
C MET A 55 -21.27 -53.88 -30.87
N LEU A 56 -21.95 -52.87 -31.41
CA LEU A 56 -22.82 -51.96 -30.66
C LEU A 56 -24.06 -52.71 -30.14
N ASP A 57 -24.68 -53.56 -30.96
CA ASP A 57 -25.83 -54.39 -30.56
C ASP A 57 -25.47 -55.42 -29.47
N LEU A 58 -24.23 -55.92 -29.48
CA LEU A 58 -23.72 -56.87 -28.46
C LEU A 58 -23.37 -56.18 -27.13
N LEU A 59 -22.94 -54.91 -27.17
CA LEU A 59 -22.71 -54.05 -26.00
C LEU A 59 -24.01 -53.50 -25.39
N LEU A 60 -25.04 -53.28 -26.23
CA LEU A 60 -26.39 -52.84 -25.86
C LEU A 60 -27.30 -54.01 -25.43
N ALA A 61 -26.78 -55.24 -25.35
CA ALA A 61 -27.55 -56.41 -24.93
C ALA A 61 -28.13 -56.22 -23.50
N PRO A 62 -29.37 -56.68 -23.24
CA PRO A 62 -30.15 -56.35 -22.03
C PRO A 62 -29.58 -56.86 -20.71
N GLN A 63 -28.44 -57.57 -20.71
CA GLN A 63 -27.78 -58.06 -19.49
C GLN A 63 -26.94 -57.00 -18.77
N ASN A 64 -26.48 -55.94 -19.44
CA ASN A 64 -25.64 -54.91 -18.83
C ASN A 64 -26.43 -53.65 -18.45
N GLN A 65 -27.43 -53.83 -17.59
CA GLN A 65 -28.34 -52.76 -17.15
C GLN A 65 -27.59 -51.54 -16.55
N MET A 66 -26.45 -51.78 -15.90
CA MET A 66 -25.57 -50.73 -15.36
C MET A 66 -24.88 -49.90 -16.45
N LEU A 67 -24.47 -50.53 -17.56
CA LEU A 67 -23.77 -49.84 -18.65
C LEU A 67 -24.76 -49.02 -19.49
N MET A 68 -25.97 -49.53 -19.70
CA MET A 68 -27.07 -48.79 -20.31
C MET A 68 -27.47 -47.57 -19.48
N SER A 69 -27.51 -47.68 -18.14
CA SER A 69 -27.80 -46.53 -17.28
C SER A 69 -26.68 -45.48 -17.26
N SER A 70 -25.42 -45.90 -17.35
CA SER A 70 -24.30 -44.96 -17.46
C SER A 70 -24.26 -44.28 -18.83
N LEU A 71 -24.59 -45.02 -19.89
CA LEU A 71 -24.66 -44.49 -21.25
C LEU A 71 -25.82 -43.51 -21.42
N SER A 72 -27.00 -43.82 -20.87
CA SER A 72 -28.14 -42.90 -20.88
C SER A 72 -27.83 -41.62 -20.10
N MET A 73 -27.20 -41.75 -18.93
CA MET A 73 -26.76 -40.58 -18.16
C MET A 73 -25.72 -39.74 -18.92
N ALA A 74 -24.75 -40.38 -19.57
CA ALA A 74 -23.77 -39.68 -20.40
C ALA A 74 -24.41 -39.00 -21.61
N ALA A 75 -25.42 -39.62 -22.23
CA ALA A 75 -26.19 -39.02 -23.33
C ALA A 75 -26.99 -37.80 -22.85
N ASP A 76 -27.68 -37.91 -21.71
CA ASP A 76 -28.43 -36.79 -21.11
C ASP A 76 -27.50 -35.59 -20.79
N TYR A 77 -26.28 -35.84 -20.33
CA TYR A 77 -25.28 -34.80 -20.11
C TYR A 77 -24.69 -34.26 -21.43
N ALA A 78 -24.50 -35.11 -22.45
CA ALA A 78 -24.02 -34.69 -23.76
C ALA A 78 -25.03 -33.78 -24.46
N ASP A 79 -26.33 -34.05 -24.32
CA ASP A 79 -27.42 -33.20 -24.84
C ASP A 79 -27.41 -31.79 -24.22
N CYS A 80 -26.90 -31.65 -22.98
CA CYS A 80 -26.72 -30.35 -22.33
C CYS A 80 -25.54 -29.55 -22.91
N ILE A 81 -24.64 -30.17 -23.68
CA ILE A 81 -23.45 -29.52 -24.24
C ILE A 81 -23.70 -29.19 -25.71
N SER A 82 -24.07 -27.93 -25.99
CA SER A 82 -24.06 -27.43 -27.37
C SER A 82 -22.62 -27.37 -27.89
N LEU A 83 -22.35 -28.07 -29.00
CA LEU A 83 -21.08 -28.03 -29.73
C LEU A 83 -21.04 -26.90 -30.77
N ASP A 84 -22.21 -26.41 -31.22
CA ASP A 84 -22.31 -25.33 -32.20
C ASP A 84 -22.37 -23.96 -31.49
N ARG A 85 -21.18 -23.46 -31.12
CA ARG A 85 -21.03 -22.22 -30.33
C ARG A 85 -20.41 -21.06 -31.10
N TYR A 86 -20.07 -21.25 -32.38
CA TYR A 86 -19.39 -20.24 -33.18
C TYR A 86 -20.39 -19.46 -34.03
N VAL A 87 -20.55 -18.17 -33.75
CA VAL A 87 -21.42 -17.27 -34.53
C VAL A 87 -20.55 -16.21 -35.19
N GLY A 88 -20.61 -16.14 -36.52
CA GLY A 88 -19.93 -15.10 -37.29
C GLY A 88 -20.73 -13.80 -37.28
N ILE A 89 -20.10 -12.70 -36.89
CA ILE A 89 -20.69 -11.35 -36.89
C ILE A 89 -19.81 -10.43 -37.74
N ASP A 90 -20.43 -9.60 -38.57
CA ASP A 90 -19.72 -8.78 -39.56
C ASP A 90 -19.13 -7.48 -38.93
N SER A 91 -19.74 -6.90 -37.89
CA SER A 91 -19.31 -5.63 -37.27
C SER A 91 -18.92 -5.79 -35.79
N GLU A 92 -17.94 -5.00 -35.34
CA GLU A 92 -17.51 -4.96 -33.93
C GLU A 92 -18.61 -4.40 -33.01
N ALA A 93 -19.39 -3.43 -33.47
CA ALA A 93 -20.49 -2.86 -32.70
C ALA A 93 -21.64 -3.87 -32.51
N ASP A 94 -21.95 -4.63 -33.56
CA ASP A 94 -22.97 -5.68 -33.51
C ASP A 94 -22.53 -6.83 -32.60
N LEU A 95 -21.23 -7.12 -32.56
CA LEU A 95 -20.65 -8.10 -31.62
C LEU A 95 -20.82 -7.65 -30.17
N GLU A 96 -20.65 -6.36 -29.87
CA GLU A 96 -20.84 -5.83 -28.51
C GLU A 96 -22.30 -5.92 -28.05
N GLU A 97 -23.26 -5.58 -28.93
CA GLU A 97 -24.70 -5.68 -28.61
C GLU A 97 -25.12 -7.14 -28.38
N GLU A 98 -24.68 -8.04 -29.25
CA GLU A 98 -24.98 -9.47 -29.12
C GLU A 98 -24.27 -10.10 -27.91
N ALA A 99 -23.03 -9.67 -27.61
CA ALA A 99 -22.31 -10.09 -26.42
C ALA A 99 -23.06 -9.68 -25.14
N ASP A 100 -23.58 -8.45 -25.04
CA ASP A 100 -24.38 -8.01 -23.89
C ASP A 100 -25.67 -8.84 -23.75
N ARG A 101 -26.32 -9.16 -24.88
CA ARG A 101 -27.52 -10.01 -24.89
C ARG A 101 -27.22 -11.43 -24.39
N LEU A 102 -26.13 -12.04 -24.82
CA LEU A 102 -25.69 -13.38 -24.40
C LEU A 102 -25.16 -13.39 -22.98
N TYR A 103 -24.50 -12.31 -22.55
CA TYR A 103 -24.00 -12.14 -21.19
C TYR A 103 -25.15 -12.16 -20.18
N LYS A 104 -26.23 -11.42 -20.46
CA LYS A 104 -27.45 -11.43 -19.63
C LYS A 104 -28.12 -12.80 -19.51
N LYS A 105 -27.90 -13.69 -20.49
CA LYS A 105 -28.38 -15.08 -20.46
C LYS A 105 -27.41 -16.04 -19.76
N GLY A 106 -26.19 -15.62 -19.48
CA GLY A 106 -25.12 -16.49 -18.96
C GLY A 106 -24.53 -17.43 -20.02
N GLU A 107 -24.70 -17.14 -21.30
CA GLU A 107 -24.24 -17.97 -22.43
C GLU A 107 -22.98 -17.40 -23.12
N PHE A 108 -22.60 -16.15 -22.81
CA PHE A 108 -21.43 -15.51 -23.39
C PHE A 108 -20.13 -16.07 -22.81
N VAL A 109 -19.19 -16.41 -23.70
CA VAL A 109 -17.85 -16.92 -23.32
C VAL A 109 -16.77 -15.91 -23.69
N ALA A 110 -16.66 -15.61 -24.99
CA ALA A 110 -15.70 -14.64 -25.52
C ALA A 110 -16.15 -14.12 -26.89
N GLY A 111 -15.76 -12.89 -27.22
CA GLY A 111 -15.80 -12.32 -28.56
C GLY A 111 -14.39 -12.22 -29.14
N ILE A 112 -14.21 -12.59 -30.41
CA ILE A 112 -12.92 -12.51 -31.10
C ILE A 112 -13.07 -11.51 -32.25
N VAL A 113 -12.23 -10.46 -32.24
CA VAL A 113 -12.24 -9.39 -33.26
C VAL A 113 -10.94 -9.43 -34.03
N PHE A 114 -11.02 -9.62 -35.35
CA PHE A 114 -9.86 -9.55 -36.24
C PHE A 114 -9.71 -8.12 -36.79
N THR A 115 -8.59 -7.46 -36.56
CA THR A 115 -8.40 -6.03 -36.91
C THR A 115 -7.84 -5.82 -38.32
N ASN A 116 -6.93 -6.69 -38.75
CA ASN A 116 -6.17 -6.52 -39.99
C ASN A 116 -6.70 -7.40 -41.14
N VAL A 117 -7.99 -7.74 -41.12
CA VAL A 117 -8.65 -8.57 -42.13
C VAL A 117 -9.68 -7.72 -42.86
N ASP A 118 -9.40 -7.38 -44.12
CA ASP A 118 -10.32 -6.61 -44.95
C ASP A 118 -11.63 -7.39 -45.18
N GLN A 119 -12.73 -6.87 -44.65
CA GLN A 119 -14.08 -7.41 -44.80
C GLN A 119 -14.61 -7.35 -46.26
N SER A 120 -13.90 -6.64 -47.14
CA SER A 120 -14.32 -6.34 -48.52
C SER A 120 -13.96 -7.42 -49.54
N ARG A 121 -13.13 -8.41 -49.21
CA ARG A 121 -12.81 -9.51 -50.14
C ARG A 121 -14.00 -10.47 -50.25
N ASN A 122 -14.74 -10.32 -51.34
CA ASN A 122 -15.90 -11.11 -51.77
C ASN A 122 -16.01 -12.52 -51.17
N LYS A 123 -17.17 -12.78 -50.54
CA LYS A 123 -17.67 -14.01 -49.90
C LYS A 123 -17.74 -15.26 -50.81
N ARG A 124 -16.83 -15.45 -51.77
CA ARG A 124 -16.82 -16.61 -52.68
C ARG A 124 -15.43 -17.24 -52.70
N SER A 125 -15.38 -18.49 -52.24
CA SER A 125 -14.24 -19.41 -52.12
C SER A 125 -13.29 -19.18 -50.94
N VAL A 126 -13.46 -20.00 -49.91
CA VAL A 126 -12.61 -20.18 -48.73
C VAL A 126 -11.19 -20.67 -49.10
N GLU A 127 -10.97 -21.10 -50.34
CA GLU A 127 -9.74 -21.76 -50.78
C GLU A 127 -8.65 -20.80 -51.28
N ASN A 128 -8.96 -19.52 -51.56
CA ASN A 128 -7.98 -18.51 -51.99
C ASN A 128 -8.08 -17.21 -51.19
N LEU A 129 -8.41 -17.31 -49.90
CA LEU A 129 -8.22 -16.18 -48.98
C LEU A 129 -6.71 -16.01 -48.81
N GLY A 130 -6.11 -15.05 -49.52
CA GLY A 130 -4.75 -14.63 -49.21
C GLY A 130 -4.75 -13.95 -47.86
N LEU A 131 -4.71 -14.73 -46.77
CA LEU A 131 -4.60 -14.22 -45.41
C LEU A 131 -3.34 -13.34 -45.31
N PRO A 132 -3.42 -12.21 -44.60
CA PRO A 132 -2.25 -11.37 -44.39
C PRO A 132 -1.19 -12.19 -43.63
N LYS A 133 0.09 -11.97 -43.96
CA LYS A 133 1.21 -12.69 -43.32
C LYS A 133 1.22 -12.51 -41.79
N HIS A 134 0.71 -11.38 -41.31
CA HIS A 134 0.55 -11.08 -39.90
C HIS A 134 -0.93 -10.83 -39.62
N ILE A 135 -1.53 -11.67 -38.77
CA ILE A 135 -2.91 -11.52 -38.33
C ILE A 135 -2.89 -10.93 -36.93
N GLU A 136 -3.61 -9.84 -36.75
CA GLU A 136 -3.86 -9.22 -35.46
C GLU A 136 -5.31 -9.50 -35.06
N TYR A 137 -5.50 -9.96 -33.82
CA TYR A 137 -6.81 -10.21 -33.26
C TYR A 137 -6.87 -9.77 -31.79
N LYS A 138 -8.08 -9.48 -31.32
CA LYS A 138 -8.38 -9.10 -29.94
C LYS A 138 -9.37 -10.11 -29.38
N ILE A 139 -9.07 -10.66 -28.21
CA ILE A 139 -10.02 -11.47 -27.44
C ILE A 139 -10.68 -10.56 -26.41
N ARG A 140 -12.01 -10.53 -26.42
CA ARG A 140 -12.84 -9.80 -25.45
C ARG A 140 -13.61 -10.80 -24.62
N MET A 141 -13.43 -10.78 -23.32
CA MET A 141 -14.12 -11.64 -22.36
C MET A 141 -14.69 -10.81 -21.23
N ASP A 142 -15.56 -11.42 -20.44
CA ASP A 142 -16.08 -10.81 -19.22
C ASP A 142 -14.96 -10.53 -18.21
N ILE A 143 -15.07 -9.41 -17.48
CA ILE A 143 -14.07 -8.89 -16.55
C ILE A 143 -13.76 -9.85 -15.40
N ASP A 144 -14.70 -10.72 -15.03
CA ASP A 144 -14.51 -11.73 -13.99
C ASP A 144 -13.64 -12.92 -14.44
N ASN A 145 -13.51 -13.12 -15.76
CA ASN A 145 -12.79 -14.24 -16.37
C ASN A 145 -11.42 -13.86 -16.93
N VAL A 146 -11.09 -12.57 -16.99
CA VAL A 146 -9.76 -12.07 -17.39
C VAL A 146 -9.17 -11.15 -16.34
N GLU A 147 -7.85 -10.98 -16.35
CA GLU A 147 -7.18 -10.03 -15.46
C GLU A 147 -7.42 -8.59 -15.96
N SER A 148 -7.39 -7.63 -15.03
CA SER A 148 -7.49 -6.21 -15.40
C SER A 148 -6.33 -5.80 -16.31
N THR A 149 -6.63 -5.07 -17.37
CA THR A 149 -5.64 -4.51 -18.30
C THR A 149 -5.19 -3.11 -17.90
N MET A 150 -5.66 -2.58 -16.77
CA MET A 150 -5.27 -1.26 -16.27
C MET A 150 -3.83 -1.24 -15.78
N GLU A 151 -3.38 -2.34 -15.18
CA GLU A 151 -2.04 -2.48 -14.60
C GLU A 151 -1.37 -3.72 -15.17
N LEU A 152 -0.14 -3.56 -15.65
CA LEU A 152 0.66 -4.70 -16.16
C LEU A 152 1.33 -5.48 -15.03
N GLN A 153 1.56 -4.84 -13.88
CA GLN A 153 2.28 -5.41 -12.76
C GLN A 153 1.80 -4.78 -11.45
N GLU A 154 1.76 -5.57 -10.39
CA GLU A 154 1.46 -5.08 -9.05
C GLU A 154 2.48 -4.01 -8.63
N MET A 155 1.97 -2.93 -8.03
CA MET A 155 2.79 -1.80 -7.60
C MET A 155 3.85 -2.17 -6.55
N TYR A 156 3.50 -3.08 -5.64
CA TYR A 156 4.38 -3.55 -4.57
C TYR A 156 4.69 -5.02 -4.79
N TYR A 157 5.95 -5.38 -4.61
CA TYR A 157 6.35 -6.78 -4.63
C TYR A 157 5.71 -7.56 -3.48
N SER A 158 5.02 -8.64 -3.82
CA SER A 158 4.56 -9.67 -2.90
C SER A 158 5.42 -10.91 -3.08
N SER A 159 5.98 -11.43 -1.99
CA SER A 159 6.74 -12.69 -2.02
C SER A 159 5.84 -13.92 -2.17
N ALA A 160 4.53 -13.77 -2.03
CA ALA A 160 3.59 -14.87 -2.20
C ALA A 160 3.34 -15.16 -3.70
N PRO A 161 3.36 -16.43 -4.13
CA PRO A 161 3.01 -16.81 -5.48
C PRO A 161 1.54 -16.54 -5.75
N ARG A 162 1.26 -16.15 -6.99
CA ARG A 162 -0.10 -16.00 -7.53
C ARG A 162 -0.60 -17.35 -8.04
N ASP A 163 -0.92 -18.25 -7.10
CA ASP A 163 -1.29 -19.64 -7.36
C ASP A 163 -2.79 -19.93 -7.14
N ASN A 164 -3.58 -18.94 -6.76
CA ASN A 164 -5.01 -19.16 -6.55
C ASN A 164 -5.78 -19.11 -7.86
N ILE A 165 -6.42 -20.23 -8.22
CA ILE A 165 -7.26 -20.36 -9.43
C ILE A 165 -8.46 -19.37 -9.39
N LEU A 166 -8.98 -19.08 -8.20
CA LEU A 166 -10.19 -18.28 -7.98
C LEU A 166 -9.94 -16.77 -7.90
N SER A 167 -8.71 -16.30 -7.69
CA SER A 167 -8.41 -14.86 -7.67
C SER A 167 -7.38 -14.46 -8.71
N ASP A 168 -6.30 -15.24 -8.83
CA ASP A 168 -5.07 -14.81 -9.48
C ASP A 168 -4.89 -15.40 -10.87
N MET A 169 -5.21 -16.67 -11.05
CA MET A 169 -5.06 -17.33 -12.35
C MET A 169 -6.30 -17.16 -13.24
N ARG A 170 -6.76 -15.91 -13.41
CA ARG A 170 -7.98 -15.61 -14.18
C ARG A 170 -7.87 -16.06 -15.63
N TYR A 171 -6.70 -15.86 -16.25
CA TYR A 171 -6.45 -16.29 -17.63
C TYR A 171 -6.61 -17.80 -17.87
N LEU A 172 -6.50 -18.65 -16.84
CA LEU A 172 -6.73 -20.10 -16.94
C LEU A 172 -8.22 -20.48 -17.08
N ARG A 173 -9.15 -19.54 -16.89
CA ARG A 173 -10.60 -19.80 -16.92
C ARG A 173 -11.21 -19.89 -18.31
N GLY A 174 -10.40 -19.85 -19.36
CA GLY A 174 -10.87 -19.97 -20.75
C GLY A 174 -10.07 -19.11 -21.72
N PHE A 175 -9.46 -18.01 -21.26
CA PHE A 175 -8.74 -17.09 -22.14
C PHE A 175 -7.57 -17.77 -22.85
N ILE A 176 -6.70 -18.46 -22.09
CA ILE A 176 -5.51 -19.15 -22.66
C ILE A 176 -5.94 -20.27 -23.61
N GLN A 177 -7.01 -21.00 -23.28
CA GLN A 177 -7.52 -22.09 -24.12
C GLN A 177 -8.08 -21.55 -25.45
N ILE A 178 -8.83 -20.45 -25.41
CA ILE A 178 -9.35 -19.79 -26.61
C ILE A 178 -8.20 -19.23 -27.45
N GLN A 179 -7.21 -18.60 -26.80
CA GLN A 179 -6.02 -18.09 -27.48
C GLN A 179 -5.26 -19.22 -28.20
N GLU A 180 -5.02 -20.34 -27.52
CA GLU A 180 -4.37 -21.51 -28.13
C GLU A 180 -5.19 -22.08 -29.30
N MET A 181 -6.51 -22.17 -29.17
CA MET A 181 -7.38 -22.65 -30.24
C MET A 181 -7.33 -21.75 -31.49
N VAL A 182 -7.39 -20.42 -31.29
CA VAL A 182 -7.32 -19.43 -32.37
C VAL A 182 -5.95 -19.44 -33.03
N ASP A 183 -4.86 -19.44 -32.24
CA ASP A 183 -3.50 -19.47 -32.75
C ASP A 183 -3.23 -20.75 -33.54
N ARG A 184 -3.66 -21.91 -33.04
CA ARG A 184 -3.54 -23.19 -33.76
C ARG A 184 -4.32 -23.18 -35.07
N ALA A 185 -5.51 -22.58 -35.10
CA ALA A 185 -6.29 -22.44 -36.32
C ALA A 185 -5.59 -21.54 -37.36
N ILE A 186 -5.06 -20.39 -36.93
CA ILE A 186 -4.30 -19.47 -37.79
C ILE A 186 -3.05 -20.16 -38.34
N ILE A 187 -2.27 -20.84 -37.50
CA ILE A 187 -1.07 -21.59 -37.92
C ILE A 187 -1.44 -22.64 -38.97
N LYS A 188 -2.54 -23.37 -38.76
CA LYS A 188 -3.01 -24.40 -39.70
C LYS A 188 -3.41 -23.80 -41.06
N LEU A 189 -4.05 -22.63 -41.05
CA LEU A 189 -4.41 -21.90 -42.27
C LEU A 189 -3.17 -21.40 -43.03
N HIS A 190 -2.17 -20.87 -42.32
CA HIS A 190 -0.92 -20.37 -42.93
C HIS A 190 0.02 -21.49 -43.42
N ALA A 191 0.10 -22.60 -42.70
CA ALA A 191 0.98 -23.73 -43.06
C ALA A 191 0.45 -24.56 -44.25
N GLY A 192 -0.83 -24.44 -44.59
CA GLY A 192 -1.51 -25.30 -45.55
C GLY A 192 -1.70 -26.72 -45.01
N ASN A 193 -2.29 -27.61 -45.82
CA ASN A 193 -2.65 -28.98 -45.44
C ASN A 193 -1.44 -29.91 -45.16
N ASN A 194 -0.23 -29.36 -45.09
CA ASN A 194 0.96 -30.06 -44.65
C ASN A 194 0.81 -30.34 -43.17
N SER A 195 0.76 -31.63 -42.81
CA SER A 195 0.58 -32.13 -41.45
C SER A 195 1.73 -31.71 -40.54
N ILE A 196 1.72 -30.46 -40.09
CA ILE A 196 2.49 -30.04 -38.93
C ILE A 196 1.81 -30.70 -37.74
N THR A 197 2.45 -31.73 -37.20
CA THR A 197 2.09 -32.29 -35.90
C THR A 197 2.30 -31.20 -34.86
N GLN A 198 1.26 -30.42 -34.57
CA GLN A 198 1.33 -29.38 -33.55
C GLN A 198 1.62 -30.06 -32.22
N THR A 199 2.76 -29.73 -31.62
CA THR A 199 3.10 -30.22 -30.28
C THR A 199 2.06 -29.69 -29.28
N PRO A 200 1.55 -30.54 -28.37
CA PRO A 200 0.71 -30.06 -27.29
C PRO A 200 1.47 -28.98 -26.51
N ALA A 201 0.82 -27.83 -26.29
CA ALA A 201 1.38 -26.79 -25.44
C ALA A 201 0.92 -27.08 -24.01
N GLU A 202 1.88 -27.16 -23.09
CA GLU A 202 1.59 -27.32 -21.67
C GLU A 202 1.99 -26.05 -20.94
N LEU A 203 1.10 -25.57 -20.08
CA LEU A 203 1.36 -24.41 -19.24
C LEU A 203 1.86 -24.88 -17.87
N GLN A 204 3.04 -24.43 -17.47
CA GLN A 204 3.62 -24.70 -16.16
C GLN A 204 4.07 -23.39 -15.52
N GLN A 205 3.56 -23.09 -14.32
CA GLN A 205 4.05 -21.96 -13.53
C GLN A 205 5.49 -22.23 -13.08
N MET A 206 6.31 -21.17 -13.08
CA MET A 206 7.65 -21.24 -12.50
C MET A 206 7.56 -21.52 -11.00
N PRO A 207 8.43 -22.38 -10.44
CA PRO A 207 8.43 -22.65 -9.01
C PRO A 207 8.79 -21.39 -8.23
N ALA A 208 7.98 -21.05 -7.23
CA ALA A 208 8.27 -19.96 -6.31
C ALA A 208 9.29 -20.38 -5.25
N THR A 209 10.08 -19.42 -4.77
CA THR A 209 10.96 -19.64 -3.61
C THR A 209 10.13 -19.82 -2.33
N CYS A 210 10.68 -20.53 -1.34
CA CYS A 210 10.03 -20.67 -0.04
C CYS A 210 9.73 -19.29 0.57
N TYR A 211 8.46 -19.03 0.88
CA TYR A 211 8.00 -17.77 1.47
C TYR A 211 7.19 -18.06 2.74
N LYS A 212 7.08 -17.06 3.63
CA LYS A 212 6.17 -17.10 4.77
C LYS A 212 4.93 -16.29 4.41
N SER A 213 3.77 -16.93 4.42
CA SER A 213 2.50 -16.25 4.25
C SER A 213 2.03 -15.72 5.61
N ASP A 214 2.03 -14.40 5.75
CA ASP A 214 1.43 -13.72 6.89
C ASP A 214 0.48 -12.62 6.41
N THR A 215 -0.82 -12.87 6.59
CA THR A 215 -1.87 -11.91 6.24
C THR A 215 -1.74 -10.59 7.02
N PHE A 216 -1.16 -10.63 8.22
CA PHE A 216 -0.86 -9.44 9.01
C PHE A 216 0.19 -8.56 8.34
N MET A 217 1.21 -9.17 7.74
CA MET A 217 2.27 -8.45 7.02
C MET A 217 1.73 -7.71 5.79
N GLY A 218 0.79 -8.31 5.04
CA GLY A 218 0.26 -7.68 3.81
C GLY A 218 -0.65 -6.48 4.07
N TYR A 219 -1.66 -6.62 4.94
CA TYR A 219 -2.72 -5.61 5.11
C TYR A 219 -2.57 -4.75 6.35
N VAL A 220 -2.12 -5.31 7.47
CA VAL A 220 -2.12 -4.59 8.75
C VAL A 220 -0.84 -3.78 8.90
N TYR A 221 0.28 -4.37 8.50
CA TYR A 221 1.61 -3.82 8.71
C TYR A 221 1.86 -2.45 8.07
N PRO A 222 1.53 -2.17 6.79
CA PRO A 222 1.85 -0.88 6.18
C PRO A 222 0.97 0.27 6.66
N TYR A 223 -0.23 0.00 7.18
CA TYR A 223 -1.18 1.05 7.59
C TYR A 223 -1.22 1.26 9.10
N ILE A 224 -1.21 0.19 9.89
CA ILE A 224 -1.39 0.28 11.35
C ILE A 224 -0.07 0.63 12.05
N VAL A 225 1.07 0.08 11.61
CA VAL A 225 2.37 0.34 12.25
C VAL A 225 2.73 1.83 12.24
N PRO A 226 2.65 2.55 11.11
CA PRO A 226 2.90 4.01 11.09
C PRO A 226 1.95 4.80 11.98
N LEU A 227 0.68 4.41 12.03
CA LEU A 227 -0.34 5.06 12.86
C LEU A 227 -0.01 4.92 14.35
N VAL A 228 0.22 3.69 14.81
CA VAL A 228 0.55 3.42 16.22
C VAL A 228 1.86 4.08 16.60
N MET A 229 2.88 4.01 15.73
CA MET A 229 4.17 4.66 15.96
C MET A 229 4.00 6.18 16.09
N ALA A 230 3.22 6.84 15.23
CA ALA A 230 3.02 8.29 15.28
C ALA A 230 2.21 8.72 16.51
N LEU A 231 1.11 8.02 16.81
CA LEU A 231 0.22 8.37 17.92
C LEU A 231 0.81 8.05 19.31
N SER A 232 1.81 7.17 19.39
CA SER A 232 2.49 6.86 20.66
C SER A 232 3.11 8.09 21.34
N TRP A 233 3.41 9.14 20.58
CA TRP A 233 4.04 10.36 21.05
C TRP A 233 3.06 11.41 21.60
N LEU A 234 1.75 11.19 21.53
CA LEU A 234 0.74 12.17 21.93
C LEU A 234 0.92 12.67 23.37
N PHE A 235 1.22 11.76 24.30
CA PHE A 235 1.47 12.12 25.69
C PHE A 235 2.74 12.98 25.83
N SER A 236 3.81 12.60 25.15
CA SER A 236 5.08 13.32 25.15
C SER A 236 4.92 14.73 24.56
N VAL A 237 4.14 14.88 23.49
CA VAL A 237 3.78 16.17 22.88
C VAL A 237 3.01 17.04 23.88
N ALA A 238 1.98 16.48 24.52
CA ALA A 238 1.19 17.19 25.53
C ALA A 238 2.08 17.71 26.68
N HIS A 239 2.94 16.84 27.22
CA HIS A 239 3.86 17.18 28.30
C HIS A 239 4.87 18.25 27.87
N CYS A 240 5.44 18.12 26.67
CA CYS A 240 6.40 19.08 26.12
C CYS A 240 5.79 20.48 26.02
N ILE A 241 4.63 20.62 25.38
CA ILE A 241 3.94 21.91 25.22
C ILE A 241 3.55 22.50 26.58
N LYS A 242 3.03 21.65 27.48
CA LYS A 242 2.66 22.08 28.84
C LYS A 242 3.85 22.59 29.62
N SER A 243 4.99 21.89 29.59
CA SER A 243 6.21 22.31 30.31
C SER A 243 6.69 23.68 29.82
N LEU A 244 6.78 23.87 28.50
CA LEU A 244 7.22 25.12 27.89
C LEU A 244 6.31 26.30 28.25
N THR A 245 5.00 26.09 28.16
CA THR A 245 4.02 27.14 28.45
C THR A 245 3.84 27.38 29.96
N ALA A 246 4.12 26.40 30.82
CA ALA A 246 4.12 26.58 32.27
C ALA A 246 5.23 27.53 32.75
N TYR A 247 6.44 27.46 32.17
CA TYR A 247 7.50 28.43 32.43
C TYR A 247 7.07 29.86 32.10
N ARG A 248 6.22 30.01 31.08
CA ARG A 248 5.71 31.30 30.62
C ARG A 248 4.52 31.78 31.45
N GLU A 249 3.61 30.88 31.81
CA GLU A 249 2.42 31.19 32.61
C GLU A 249 2.79 31.66 34.02
N THR A 250 3.78 31.02 34.64
CA THR A 250 4.30 31.38 35.96
C THR A 250 5.18 32.64 35.95
N GLY A 251 5.61 33.11 34.77
CA GLY A 251 6.54 34.23 34.64
C GLY A 251 7.99 33.89 35.02
N LEU A 252 8.31 32.61 35.26
CA LEU A 252 9.65 32.17 35.65
C LEU A 252 10.70 32.51 34.58
N GLU A 253 10.31 32.43 33.30
CA GLU A 253 11.18 32.81 32.19
C GLU A 253 11.67 34.27 32.29
N GLU A 254 10.78 35.21 32.59
CA GLU A 254 11.12 36.63 32.69
C GLU A 254 11.89 36.94 33.97
N LEU A 255 11.58 36.23 35.07
CA LEU A 255 12.37 36.31 36.30
C LEU A 255 13.83 35.92 36.05
N MET A 256 14.08 34.84 35.29
CA MET A 256 15.43 34.41 34.95
C MET A 256 16.15 35.43 34.05
N LYS A 257 15.43 36.11 33.14
CA LYS A 257 16.01 37.20 32.34
C LYS A 257 16.40 38.40 33.21
N VAL A 258 15.60 38.74 34.22
CA VAL A 258 15.91 39.82 35.20
C VAL A 258 17.13 39.45 36.06
N MET A 259 17.33 38.17 36.38
CA MET A 259 18.53 37.66 37.05
C MET A 259 19.80 37.71 36.19
N GLY A 260 19.69 38.11 34.91
CA GLY A 260 20.83 38.29 34.00
C GLY A 260 21.07 37.13 33.03
N LEU A 261 20.16 36.14 32.96
CA LEU A 261 20.29 35.06 31.97
C LEU A 261 19.85 35.52 30.58
N LYS A 262 20.65 35.17 29.56
CA LYS A 262 20.29 35.38 28.15
C LYS A 262 19.17 34.44 27.74
N SER A 263 18.23 34.92 26.91
CA SER A 263 17.08 34.11 26.43
C SER A 263 17.49 32.84 25.70
N GLY A 264 18.63 32.85 24.98
CA GLY A 264 19.16 31.67 24.31
C GLY A 264 19.52 30.55 25.29
N VAL A 265 20.09 30.88 26.44
CA VAL A 265 20.50 29.89 27.46
C VAL A 265 19.29 29.19 28.09
N ILE A 266 18.21 29.95 28.33
CA ILE A 266 16.95 29.41 28.83
C ILE A 266 16.36 28.43 27.81
N TRP A 267 16.36 28.80 26.52
CA TRP A 267 15.87 27.92 25.45
C TRP A 267 16.74 26.67 25.31
N THR A 268 18.07 26.79 25.28
CA THR A 268 18.97 25.63 25.17
C THR A 268 18.83 24.69 26.36
N SER A 269 18.66 25.21 27.58
CA SER A 269 18.46 24.37 28.77
C SER A 269 17.16 23.56 28.67
N TRP A 270 16.05 24.20 28.29
CA TRP A 270 14.78 23.50 28.07
C TRP A 270 14.88 22.48 26.94
N PHE A 271 15.50 22.87 25.82
CA PHE A 271 15.67 22.01 24.64
C PHE A 271 16.50 20.78 25.00
N THR A 272 17.67 20.94 25.63
CA THR A 272 18.53 19.81 26.01
C THR A 272 17.82 18.87 26.99
N ASN A 273 17.13 19.38 28.00
CA ASN A 273 16.39 18.55 28.95
C ASN A 273 15.24 17.76 28.28
N THR A 274 14.49 18.42 27.41
CA THR A 274 13.40 17.79 26.66
C THR A 274 13.94 16.75 25.68
N MET A 275 15.00 17.09 24.94
CA MET A 275 15.61 16.21 23.96
C MET A 275 16.22 14.97 24.61
N LEU A 276 16.83 15.09 25.79
CA LEU A 276 17.28 13.94 26.58
C LEU A 276 16.13 12.97 26.88
N GLY A 277 15.00 13.48 27.38
CA GLY A 277 13.81 12.66 27.64
C GLY A 277 13.26 12.00 26.38
N MET A 278 13.16 12.74 25.28
CA MET A 278 12.68 12.23 23.99
C MET A 278 13.63 11.20 23.37
N THR A 279 14.95 11.38 23.53
CA THR A 279 15.96 10.42 23.09
C THR A 279 15.82 9.11 23.86
N LEU A 280 15.67 9.17 25.18
CA LEU A 280 15.43 7.98 26.00
C LEU A 280 14.15 7.24 25.55
N LEU A 281 13.07 7.97 25.28
CA LEU A 281 11.85 7.37 24.72
C LEU A 281 12.10 6.70 23.37
N SER A 282 12.84 7.34 22.45
CA SER A 282 13.16 6.74 21.15
C SER A 282 14.02 5.47 21.27
N ILE A 283 14.97 5.42 22.20
CA ILE A 283 15.78 4.22 22.48
C ILE A 283 14.86 3.10 22.98
N ILE A 284 14.02 3.39 23.98
CA ILE A 284 13.08 2.42 24.55
C ILE A 284 12.13 1.90 23.47
N SER A 285 11.51 2.78 22.68
CA SER A 285 10.63 2.40 21.56
C SER A 285 11.35 1.52 20.54
N THR A 286 12.61 1.83 20.20
CA THR A 286 13.39 1.01 19.27
C THR A 286 13.62 -0.40 19.84
N ILE A 287 13.99 -0.49 21.12
CA ILE A 287 14.18 -1.79 21.79
C ILE A 287 12.88 -2.60 21.77
N PHE A 288 11.74 -1.98 22.09
CA PHE A 288 10.44 -2.66 22.03
C PHE A 288 10.09 -3.16 20.63
N ILE A 289 10.37 -2.37 19.59
CA ILE A 289 10.09 -2.75 18.20
C ILE A 289 10.98 -3.91 17.75
N MET A 290 12.27 -3.89 18.11
CA MET A 290 13.25 -4.91 17.74
C MET A 290 13.04 -6.21 18.51
N VAL A 291 12.82 -6.14 19.82
CA VAL A 291 12.55 -7.31 20.68
C VAL A 291 11.16 -7.88 20.43
N GLY A 292 10.19 -7.03 20.07
CA GLY A 292 8.84 -7.46 19.72
C GLY A 292 8.73 -8.14 18.36
N GLU A 293 9.85 -8.38 17.66
CA GLU A 293 9.93 -8.99 16.33
C GLU A 293 9.00 -8.34 15.29
N VAL A 294 8.67 -7.06 15.49
CA VAL A 294 7.81 -6.32 14.58
C VAL A 294 8.59 -6.04 13.30
N LEU A 295 9.78 -5.43 13.42
CA LEU A 295 10.73 -5.18 12.32
C LEU A 295 11.95 -6.10 12.52
N MET A 296 11.85 -7.35 12.06
CA MET A 296 12.84 -8.40 12.35
C MET A 296 14.05 -8.38 11.40
N LEU A 297 13.84 -7.95 10.15
CA LEU A 297 14.84 -7.92 9.08
C LEU A 297 15.56 -6.58 9.00
N SER A 298 14.89 -5.51 9.42
CA SER A 298 15.38 -4.14 9.38
C SER A 298 16.53 -3.86 10.35
N ASP A 299 17.49 -3.02 9.94
CA ASP A 299 18.58 -2.58 10.81
C ASP A 299 18.09 -1.65 11.93
N GLY A 300 18.34 -2.04 13.19
CA GLY A 300 17.87 -1.31 14.36
C GLY A 300 18.45 0.09 14.55
N ILE A 301 19.64 0.35 14.01
CA ILE A 301 20.26 1.68 14.08
C ILE A 301 19.51 2.64 13.14
N ILE A 302 19.11 2.19 11.95
CA ILE A 302 18.31 3.00 11.02
C ILE A 302 16.97 3.38 11.65
N VAL A 303 16.27 2.41 12.25
CA VAL A 303 14.98 2.64 12.94
C VAL A 303 15.15 3.61 14.11
N PHE A 304 16.22 3.46 14.90
CA PHE A 304 16.54 4.39 15.97
C PHE A 304 16.78 5.81 15.45
N LEU A 305 17.60 5.97 14.41
CA LEU A 305 17.88 7.29 13.81
C LEU A 305 16.61 7.92 13.24
N TYR A 306 15.71 7.11 12.69
CA TYR A 306 14.42 7.57 12.17
C TYR A 306 13.53 8.13 13.28
N LEU A 307 13.36 7.37 14.37
CA LEU A 307 12.62 7.81 15.55
C LEU A 307 13.27 9.02 16.24
N MET A 308 14.60 9.06 16.27
CA MET A 308 15.36 10.19 16.84
C MET A 308 15.12 11.48 16.05
N THR A 309 15.18 11.41 14.71
CA THR A 309 14.89 12.56 13.84
C THR A 309 13.45 13.02 14.00
N PHE A 310 12.50 12.09 14.16
CA PHE A 310 11.11 12.43 14.44
C PHE A 310 10.94 13.13 15.79
N SER A 311 11.65 12.66 16.81
CA SER A 311 11.61 13.26 18.14
C SER A 311 12.19 14.68 18.15
N LEU A 312 13.22 14.93 17.35
CA LEU A 312 13.81 16.26 17.15
C LEU A 312 12.80 17.21 16.49
N SER A 313 12.20 16.79 15.37
CA SER A 313 11.19 17.59 14.67
C SER A 313 9.97 17.86 15.54
N THR A 314 9.49 16.84 16.26
CA THR A 314 8.34 16.95 17.17
C THR A 314 8.63 17.91 18.33
N THR A 315 9.87 17.95 18.84
CA THR A 315 10.25 18.91 19.88
C THR A 315 10.20 20.35 19.35
N MET A 316 10.65 20.59 18.11
CA MET A 316 10.55 21.91 17.47
C MET A 316 9.11 22.28 17.10
N PHE A 317 8.29 21.31 16.69
CA PHE A 317 6.85 21.51 16.52
C PHE A 317 6.19 21.96 17.82
N CYS A 318 6.46 21.26 18.93
CA CYS A 318 5.98 21.66 20.26
C CYS A 318 6.44 23.08 20.64
N TYR A 319 7.68 23.44 20.29
CA TYR A 319 8.22 24.77 20.51
C TYR A 319 7.46 25.85 19.73
N MET A 320 7.20 25.60 18.44
CA MET A 320 6.40 26.48 17.58
C MET A 320 5.00 26.66 18.16
N VAL A 321 4.27 25.58 18.42
CA VAL A 321 2.88 25.64 18.91
C VAL A 321 2.80 26.31 20.29
N GLY A 322 3.70 25.94 21.21
CA GLY A 322 3.74 26.51 22.56
C GLY A 322 4.03 28.02 22.57
N SER A 323 4.71 28.56 21.55
CA SER A 323 5.01 29.99 21.46
C SER A 323 3.76 30.88 21.30
N PHE A 324 2.69 30.35 20.68
CA PHE A 324 1.44 31.07 20.44
C PHE A 324 0.57 31.23 21.70
N PHE A 325 0.71 30.34 22.69
CA PHE A 325 -0.22 30.25 23.82
C PHE A 325 0.40 30.69 25.14
N THR A 326 -0.34 31.45 25.95
CA THR A 326 0.12 31.89 27.29
C THR A 326 -0.34 31.01 28.43
N LYS A 327 -1.35 30.15 28.20
CA LYS A 327 -2.00 29.32 29.22
C LYS A 327 -1.66 27.85 28.98
N ALA A 328 -1.11 27.16 29.98
CA ALA A 328 -0.48 25.86 29.76
C ALA A 328 -1.46 24.74 29.41
N ASN A 329 -2.58 24.64 30.13
CA ASN A 329 -3.57 23.58 29.88
C ASN A 329 -4.27 23.74 28.50
N VAL A 330 -4.57 24.98 28.11
CA VAL A 330 -5.17 25.28 26.80
C VAL A 330 -4.17 24.99 25.68
N ALA A 331 -2.92 25.40 25.85
CA ALA A 331 -1.85 25.13 24.89
C ALA A 331 -1.64 23.63 24.68
N SER A 332 -1.61 22.86 25.76
CA SER A 332 -1.43 21.41 25.70
C SER A 332 -2.58 20.72 24.94
N ALA A 333 -3.83 21.07 25.23
CA ALA A 333 -4.99 20.45 24.58
C ALA A 333 -5.04 20.80 23.08
N ILE A 334 -4.87 22.09 22.73
CA ILE A 334 -4.87 22.52 21.32
C ILE A 334 -3.66 21.97 20.58
N GLY A 335 -2.49 21.92 21.22
CA GLY A 335 -1.28 21.42 20.57
C GLY A 335 -1.34 19.93 20.23
N VAL A 336 -1.95 19.12 21.10
CA VAL A 336 -2.25 17.71 20.79
C VAL A 336 -3.26 17.61 19.64
N MET A 337 -4.30 18.45 19.64
CA MET A 337 -5.26 18.48 18.52
C MET A 337 -4.58 18.82 17.20
N VAL A 338 -3.72 19.84 17.16
CA VAL A 338 -2.97 20.21 15.94
C VAL A 338 -2.04 19.07 15.50
N PHE A 339 -1.41 18.37 16.45
CA PHE A 339 -0.57 17.20 16.14
C PHE A 339 -1.37 16.07 15.47
N ILE A 340 -2.57 15.76 15.97
CA ILE A 340 -3.47 14.78 15.34
C ILE A 340 -3.89 15.27 13.94
N ILE A 341 -4.27 16.54 13.80
CA ILE A 341 -4.66 17.12 12.51
C ILE A 341 -3.50 17.03 11.49
N SER A 342 -2.26 17.26 11.92
CA SER A 342 -1.09 17.17 11.04
C SER A 342 -0.81 15.76 10.50
N TYR A 343 -1.46 14.72 11.04
CA TYR A 343 -1.39 13.35 10.51
C TYR A 343 -2.39 13.10 9.37
N PHE A 344 -3.49 13.85 9.27
CA PHE A 344 -4.52 13.61 8.24
C PHE A 344 -4.04 13.63 6.79
N PRO A 345 -3.08 14.49 6.38
CA PRO A 345 -2.59 14.48 5.00
C PRO A 345 -2.00 13.13 4.57
N TYR A 346 -1.43 12.35 5.50
CA TYR A 346 -0.99 10.98 5.23
C TYR A 346 -2.14 10.06 4.81
N ILE A 347 -3.31 10.19 5.44
CA ILE A 347 -4.49 9.37 5.10
C ILE A 347 -4.97 9.67 3.67
N ILE A 348 -4.99 10.96 3.31
CA ILE A 348 -5.33 11.39 1.95
C ILE A 348 -4.31 10.85 0.94
N TYR A 349 -3.02 10.91 1.29
CA TYR A 349 -1.94 10.34 0.48
C TYR A 349 -2.16 8.85 0.20
N THR A 350 -2.51 8.05 1.21
CA THR A 350 -2.71 6.60 1.01
C THR A 350 -3.90 6.28 0.10
N GLN A 351 -4.89 7.18 0.03
CA GLN A 351 -6.12 6.95 -0.74
C GLN A 351 -6.03 7.42 -2.20
N PHE A 352 -5.32 8.52 -2.46
CA PHE A 352 -5.30 9.20 -3.77
C PHE A 352 -3.91 9.20 -4.42
N ARG A 353 -3.07 8.21 -4.10
CA ARG A 353 -1.67 8.16 -4.55
C ARG A 353 -1.52 8.29 -6.07
N GLU A 354 -2.39 7.63 -6.84
CA GLU A 354 -2.28 7.59 -8.30
C GLU A 354 -2.51 8.95 -8.99
N ASP A 355 -3.23 9.87 -8.33
CA ASP A 355 -3.56 11.19 -8.87
C ASP A 355 -2.51 12.26 -8.53
N PHE A 356 -1.59 11.99 -7.60
CA PHE A 356 -0.64 12.99 -7.12
C PHE A 356 0.62 13.10 -8.00
N THR A 357 0.96 14.33 -8.40
CA THR A 357 2.24 14.66 -9.04
C THR A 357 3.39 14.59 -8.03
N ALA A 358 4.61 14.22 -8.48
CA ALA A 358 5.86 14.20 -7.69
C ALA A 358 6.04 15.42 -6.76
N SER A 359 5.74 16.63 -7.25
CA SER A 359 5.83 17.87 -6.47
C SER A 359 4.82 17.95 -5.32
N ALA A 360 3.61 17.44 -5.50
CA ALA A 360 2.57 17.45 -4.48
C ALA A 360 2.95 16.56 -3.29
N TYR A 361 3.67 15.46 -3.55
CA TYR A 361 4.23 14.61 -2.50
C TYR A 361 5.21 15.37 -1.60
N HIS A 362 6.20 16.05 -2.20
CA HIS A 362 7.17 16.85 -1.45
C HIS A 362 6.51 17.94 -0.61
N VAL A 363 5.48 18.61 -1.13
CA VAL A 363 4.73 19.64 -0.39
C VAL A 363 3.94 19.03 0.78
N SER A 364 3.30 17.87 0.58
CA SER A 364 2.57 17.18 1.66
C SER A 364 3.50 16.70 2.79
N SER A 365 4.76 16.40 2.47
CA SER A 365 5.80 16.00 3.43
C SER A 365 6.36 17.15 4.28
N LEU A 366 5.91 18.40 4.10
CA LEU A 366 6.32 19.56 4.93
C LEU A 366 5.68 19.56 6.34
N LEU A 367 4.80 18.59 6.61
CA LEU A 367 4.29 18.30 7.94
C LEU A 367 5.04 17.08 8.48
N SER A 368 5.79 17.26 9.57
CA SER A 368 6.71 16.22 10.02
C SER A 368 6.04 14.91 10.43
N THR A 369 4.79 14.97 10.88
CA THR A 369 3.94 13.79 11.15
C THR A 369 3.57 13.02 9.90
N THR A 370 3.35 13.73 8.78
CA THR A 370 3.04 13.12 7.48
C THR A 370 4.30 12.50 6.88
N ALA A 371 5.43 13.21 6.88
CA ALA A 371 6.71 12.66 6.45
C ALA A 371 7.10 11.41 7.25
N PHE A 372 6.89 11.46 8.58
CA PHE A 372 7.14 10.31 9.45
C PHE A 372 6.27 9.10 9.10
N ALA A 373 4.97 9.31 8.84
CA ALA A 373 4.05 8.24 8.51
C ALA A 373 4.38 7.59 7.15
N ILE A 374 4.70 8.39 6.14
CA ILE A 374 5.12 7.89 4.81
C ILE A 374 6.40 7.06 4.93
N GLY A 375 7.43 7.57 5.61
CA GLY A 375 8.69 6.82 5.74
C GLY A 375 8.54 5.56 6.60
N ALA A 376 7.69 5.58 7.64
CA ALA A 376 7.37 4.38 8.42
C ALA A 376 6.65 3.34 7.55
N THR A 377 5.73 3.77 6.67
CA THR A 377 5.07 2.88 5.70
C THR A 377 6.08 2.22 4.77
N TYR A 378 7.07 2.98 4.29
CA TYR A 378 8.11 2.45 3.41
C TYR A 378 9.06 1.49 4.13
N ILE A 379 9.46 1.78 5.36
CA ILE A 379 10.20 0.82 6.20
C ILE A 379 9.38 -0.47 6.35
N SER A 380 8.07 -0.32 6.62
CA SER A 380 7.17 -1.47 6.73
C SER A 380 6.99 -2.25 5.44
N ARG A 381 7.06 -1.61 4.27
CA ARG A 381 7.00 -2.26 2.95
C ARG A 381 8.29 -3.01 2.63
N TRP A 382 9.45 -2.46 2.97
CA TRP A 382 10.73 -3.17 2.82
C TRP A 382 10.79 -4.44 3.67
N GLU A 383 10.19 -4.42 4.86
CA GLU A 383 10.04 -5.60 5.70
C GLU A 383 9.11 -6.65 5.04
N GLN A 384 8.00 -6.23 4.42
CA GLN A 384 7.09 -7.13 3.69
C GLN A 384 7.79 -7.86 2.52
N MET A 385 8.72 -7.19 1.85
CA MET A 385 9.48 -7.76 0.74
C MET A 385 10.52 -8.79 1.19
N GLY A 386 10.81 -8.88 2.48
CA GLY A 386 11.73 -9.88 3.04
C GLY A 386 13.20 -9.44 3.15
N GLU A 387 13.54 -8.22 2.73
CA GLU A 387 14.91 -7.66 2.90
C GLU A 387 15.03 -6.77 4.15
N GLY A 388 13.93 -6.10 4.55
CA GLY A 388 13.97 -5.07 5.60
C GLY A 388 14.71 -3.79 5.16
N ILE A 389 14.66 -2.73 5.97
CA ILE A 389 15.44 -1.51 5.67
C ILE A 389 16.91 -1.71 6.05
N GLN A 390 17.79 -1.43 5.10
CA GLN A 390 19.24 -1.59 5.18
C GLN A 390 19.93 -0.33 4.63
N TRP A 391 21.20 -0.13 4.97
CA TRP A 391 21.94 1.06 4.55
C TRP A 391 22.07 1.19 3.02
N HIS A 392 22.09 0.06 2.31
CA HIS A 392 22.22 0.04 0.86
C HIS A 392 20.90 0.33 0.12
N ASN A 393 19.75 0.07 0.75
CA ASN A 393 18.42 0.22 0.13
C ASN A 393 17.67 1.49 0.60
N ILE A 394 18.18 2.23 1.58
CA ILE A 394 17.55 3.45 2.12
C ILE A 394 17.25 4.56 1.08
N ARG A 395 18.01 4.56 -0.03
CA ARG A 395 17.87 5.49 -1.16
C ARG A 395 17.00 4.94 -2.30
N LYS A 396 16.46 3.74 -2.16
CA LYS A 396 15.56 3.12 -3.13
C LYS A 396 14.14 3.15 -2.58
N ALA A 397 13.17 3.38 -3.46
CA ALA A 397 11.76 3.27 -3.11
C ALA A 397 11.34 1.79 -3.11
N PRO A 398 10.45 1.37 -2.19
CA PRO A 398 9.87 0.03 -2.23
C PRO A 398 8.83 -0.04 -3.37
N GLY A 399 9.21 -0.63 -4.51
CA GLY A 399 8.34 -0.82 -5.68
C GLY A 399 9.12 -0.99 -6.97
N TYR A 400 8.45 -1.47 -8.04
CA TYR A 400 9.07 -1.71 -9.35
C TYR A 400 9.31 -0.42 -10.16
N ASN A 401 8.57 0.65 -9.86
CA ASN A 401 8.74 1.94 -10.51
C ASN A 401 9.88 2.70 -9.83
N GLU A 402 11.10 2.53 -10.36
CA GLU A 402 12.31 3.24 -9.93
C GLU A 402 12.18 4.78 -10.02
N GLU A 403 11.21 5.27 -10.81
CA GLU A 403 10.90 6.69 -11.02
C GLU A 403 10.10 7.33 -9.86
N ALA A 404 9.68 6.56 -8.85
CA ALA A 404 9.09 7.14 -7.65
C ALA A 404 10.18 7.82 -6.81
N GLU A 405 10.37 9.12 -7.03
CA GLU A 405 11.37 10.04 -6.46
C GLU A 405 11.41 10.12 -4.90
N LEU A 406 10.71 9.25 -4.18
CA LEU A 406 10.51 9.32 -2.73
C LEU A 406 10.95 8.01 -2.06
N SER A 407 12.15 8.04 -1.49
CA SER A 407 12.70 6.97 -0.64
C SER A 407 12.66 7.37 0.83
N VAL A 408 12.93 6.43 1.73
CA VAL A 408 13.04 6.70 3.18
C VAL A 408 14.04 7.82 3.47
N HIS A 409 15.13 7.89 2.70
CA HIS A 409 16.11 8.98 2.77
C HIS A 409 15.50 10.39 2.61
N TRP A 410 14.55 10.57 1.68
CA TRP A 410 13.90 11.87 1.49
C TRP A 410 13.06 12.26 2.70
N MET A 411 12.43 11.29 3.37
CA MET A 411 11.64 11.56 4.59
C MET A 411 12.54 12.05 5.73
N PHE A 412 13.76 11.51 5.87
CA PHE A 412 14.76 12.06 6.79
C PHE A 412 15.06 13.54 6.49
N ILE A 413 15.28 13.88 5.22
CA ILE A 413 15.58 15.25 4.80
C ILE A 413 14.42 16.19 5.13
N TRP A 414 13.19 15.81 4.77
CA TRP A 414 12.01 16.64 5.05
C TRP A 414 11.80 16.89 6.54
N MET A 415 11.97 15.88 7.39
CA MET A 415 11.87 16.06 8.84
C MET A 415 12.96 16.99 9.41
N ILE A 416 14.16 16.97 8.84
CA ILE A 416 15.23 17.92 9.22
C ILE A 416 14.87 19.35 8.75
N ILE A 417 14.32 19.50 7.55
CA ILE A 417 13.85 20.79 7.03
C ILE A 417 12.75 21.35 7.94
N ASP A 418 11.76 20.52 8.31
CA ASP A 418 10.67 20.89 9.21
C ASP A 418 11.19 21.33 10.58
N THR A 419 12.20 20.64 11.10
CA THR A 419 12.87 21.02 12.36
C THR A 419 13.37 22.46 12.30
N VAL A 420 14.01 22.86 11.20
CA VAL A 420 14.52 24.22 10.99
C VAL A 420 13.35 25.21 10.85
N ILE A 421 12.33 24.87 10.06
CA ILE A 421 11.15 25.72 9.85
C ILE A 421 10.43 25.99 11.18
N TYR A 422 10.12 24.95 11.95
CA TYR A 422 9.43 25.08 13.23
C TYR A 422 10.27 25.85 14.25
N PHE A 423 11.59 25.66 14.26
CA PHE A 423 12.48 26.45 15.10
C PHE A 423 12.43 27.95 14.75
N VAL A 424 12.53 28.30 13.47
CA VAL A 424 12.53 29.70 13.01
C VAL A 424 11.19 30.37 13.33
N ILE A 425 10.06 29.69 13.06
CA ILE A 425 8.73 30.22 13.37
C ILE A 425 8.57 30.40 14.89
N GLY A 426 8.90 29.38 15.68
CA GLY A 426 8.81 29.46 17.14
C GLY A 426 9.70 30.55 17.74
N TRP A 427 10.92 30.71 17.23
CA TRP A 427 11.83 31.79 17.62
C TRP A 427 11.27 33.16 17.26
N TYR A 428 10.77 33.35 16.04
CA TYR A 428 10.17 34.61 15.61
C TYR A 428 8.96 34.99 16.48
N VAL A 429 8.01 34.07 16.64
CA VAL A 429 6.77 34.28 17.40
C VAL A 429 7.08 34.59 18.86
N ARG A 430 8.05 33.89 19.48
CA ARG A 430 8.40 34.11 20.89
C ARG A 430 8.97 35.52 21.14
N ASN A 431 9.72 36.08 20.20
CA ASN A 431 10.28 37.44 20.31
C ASN A 431 9.20 38.52 20.08
N VAL A 432 8.26 38.28 19.16
CA VAL A 432 7.17 39.22 18.85
C VAL A 432 6.06 39.19 19.90
N MET A 433 5.74 38.01 20.43
CA MET A 433 4.66 37.76 21.39
C MET A 433 5.16 37.07 22.68
N PRO A 434 5.90 37.77 23.55
CA PRO A 434 6.52 37.20 24.75
C PRO A 434 5.54 36.96 25.92
N GLY A 435 4.24 37.25 25.75
CA GLY A 435 3.21 37.01 26.77
C GLY A 435 2.98 38.18 27.72
N LYS A 436 2.49 37.91 28.95
CA LYS A 436 2.04 38.92 29.93
C LYS A 436 3.18 39.66 30.62
N PHE A 437 4.33 39.02 30.80
CA PHE A 437 5.44 39.53 31.63
C PHE A 437 6.64 40.02 30.81
N GLY A 438 6.71 39.72 29.51
CA GLY A 438 7.87 40.02 28.67
C GLY A 438 7.70 41.26 27.78
N TYR A 439 8.83 41.82 27.33
CA TYR A 439 8.87 43.00 26.45
C TYR A 439 8.76 42.62 24.97
N ARG A 440 7.73 43.13 24.26
CA ARG A 440 7.46 42.85 22.84
C ARG A 440 8.49 43.52 21.92
N LEU A 441 9.14 42.74 21.07
CA LEU A 441 9.97 43.26 19.98
C LEU A 441 9.11 43.62 18.75
N PRO A 442 9.49 44.67 17.98
CA PRO A 442 8.77 45.04 16.76
C PRO A 442 8.90 43.96 15.68
N LEU A 443 7.93 43.85 14.78
CA LEU A 443 7.87 42.80 13.74
C LEU A 443 9.13 42.74 12.84
N TYR A 444 9.76 43.89 12.57
CA TYR A 444 10.98 43.99 11.77
C TYR A 444 12.28 43.74 12.56
N PHE A 445 12.21 43.23 13.80
CA PHE A 445 13.39 42.99 14.64
C PHE A 445 14.49 42.13 13.97
N PRO A 446 14.19 41.07 13.17
CA PRO A 446 15.24 40.21 12.61
C PRO A 446 16.14 40.95 11.62
N PHE A 447 15.62 42.01 10.97
CA PHE A 447 16.36 42.81 10.00
C PHE A 447 17.12 43.99 10.64
N THR A 448 17.03 44.16 11.96
CA THR A 448 17.67 45.28 12.66
C THR A 448 19.07 44.88 13.16
N LYS A 449 20.14 45.52 12.66
CA LYS A 449 21.54 45.25 13.07
C LYS A 449 21.79 45.34 14.58
N SER A 450 21.03 46.19 15.29
CA SER A 450 21.11 46.32 16.75
C SER A 450 20.71 45.06 17.52
N TYR A 451 19.85 44.20 16.96
CA TYR A 451 19.44 42.95 17.62
C TYR A 451 20.57 41.90 17.61
N TRP A 452 21.28 41.81 16.49
CA TRP A 452 22.38 40.86 16.30
C TRP A 452 23.72 41.33 16.88
N GLY A 453 23.76 42.51 17.51
CA GLY A 453 25.00 43.09 18.04
C GLY A 453 25.93 43.69 16.97
N PHE A 454 25.51 43.74 15.70
CA PHE A 454 26.25 44.38 14.60
C PHE A 454 25.94 45.88 14.44
N GLY A 455 25.04 46.42 15.25
CA GLY A 455 24.78 47.85 15.35
C GLY A 455 25.68 48.45 16.43
N GLY A 456 26.75 49.13 16.03
CA GLY A 456 27.48 50.01 16.94
C GLY A 456 26.53 51.03 17.57
N ASP A 457 26.72 51.32 18.86
CA ASP A 457 26.05 52.29 19.74
C ASP A 457 25.14 53.34 19.06
N GLY A 458 24.00 52.90 18.53
CA GLY A 458 23.09 53.70 17.72
C GLY A 458 21.69 53.70 18.31
N ALA A 459 21.44 54.74 19.13
CA ALA A 459 20.19 55.12 19.78
C ALA A 459 18.87 54.62 19.14
N ARG A 460 17.97 54.10 19.98
CA ARG A 460 16.52 54.18 19.73
C ARG A 460 15.77 54.49 21.02
N ASN A 461 15.24 55.72 21.06
CA ASN A 461 14.35 56.27 22.07
C ASN A 461 13.07 55.42 22.19
N SER A 462 12.75 54.97 23.41
CA SER A 462 11.39 54.62 23.83
C SER A 462 11.16 55.27 25.19
N ASN A 463 10.41 56.37 25.18
CA ASN A 463 9.97 57.06 26.40
C ASN A 463 8.88 56.22 27.08
N SER A 464 9.23 55.47 28.13
CA SER A 464 8.27 55.05 29.14
C SER A 464 8.69 55.65 30.49
N LYS A 465 8.01 56.75 30.86
CA LYS A 465 8.06 57.32 32.22
C LYS A 465 7.32 56.36 33.17
N TYR A 466 8.06 55.50 33.87
CA TYR A 466 7.54 54.88 35.09
C TYR A 466 7.99 55.74 36.28
N LYS A 467 7.03 56.47 36.85
CA LYS A 467 7.21 57.29 38.05
C LYS A 467 6.88 56.41 39.26
N HIS A 468 7.89 55.91 39.97
CA HIS A 468 7.65 55.31 41.29
C HIS A 468 7.31 56.43 42.27
N SER A 469 6.05 56.46 42.73
CA SER A 469 5.67 57.26 43.90
C SER A 469 6.14 56.51 45.14
N ASN A 470 7.20 56.99 45.78
CA ASN A 470 7.55 56.56 47.13
C ASN A 470 6.41 56.95 48.08
N LYS A 471 5.91 55.98 48.85
CA LYS A 471 5.12 56.26 50.05
C LYS A 471 6.11 56.39 51.21
N GLU A 472 6.22 57.58 51.76
CA GLU A 472 7.04 57.87 52.94
C GLU A 472 6.34 57.32 54.20
N GLY A 473 7.07 56.63 55.09
CA GLY A 473 6.55 56.26 56.42
C GLY A 473 6.89 54.88 57.00
N LEU A 474 7.76 54.08 56.40
CA LEU A 474 8.18 52.78 56.98
C LEU A 474 9.67 52.81 57.40
N PRO A 475 10.05 52.19 58.53
CA PRO A 475 11.44 52.15 58.98
C PRO A 475 12.32 51.43 57.95
N VAL A 476 13.40 52.10 57.55
CA VAL A 476 14.32 51.65 56.49
C VAL A 476 15.30 50.62 57.06
N GLY A 477 15.20 49.36 56.63
CA GLY A 477 16.13 48.29 57.05
C GLY A 477 17.47 48.30 56.29
N ILE A 478 17.49 48.75 55.03
CA ILE A 478 18.71 48.86 54.20
C ILE A 478 18.59 50.12 53.33
N SER A 479 19.58 51.00 53.37
CA SER A 479 19.66 52.22 52.55
C SER A 479 20.76 52.08 51.49
N VAL A 480 20.37 52.12 50.21
CA VAL A 480 21.31 52.10 49.09
C VAL A 480 21.68 53.55 48.73
N ASN A 481 22.83 54.00 49.23
CA ASN A 481 23.36 55.32 48.91
C ASN A 481 24.19 55.28 47.60
N LYS A 482 23.99 56.29 46.74
CA LYS A 482 24.71 56.51 45.44
C LYS A 482 24.31 55.62 44.25
N LEU A 483 23.10 55.04 44.20
CA LEU A 483 22.61 54.41 42.97
C LEU A 483 22.19 55.50 41.95
N ARG A 484 23.00 55.75 40.92
CA ARG A 484 22.70 56.70 39.85
C ARG A 484 22.54 55.97 38.53
N LYS A 485 21.34 56.02 37.94
CA LYS A 485 21.09 55.55 36.57
C LYS A 485 21.22 56.74 35.63
N VAL A 486 22.39 56.89 35.01
CA VAL A 486 22.64 57.96 34.02
C VAL A 486 22.12 57.46 32.68
N TYR A 487 20.96 57.95 32.27
CA TYR A 487 20.50 57.78 30.90
C TYR A 487 21.26 58.77 30.01
N ARG A 488 21.64 58.34 28.80
CA ARG A 488 22.45 59.15 27.87
C ARG A 488 21.75 60.44 27.40
N ASN A 489 20.48 60.64 27.76
CA ASN A 489 19.81 61.93 27.68
C ASN A 489 19.96 62.58 29.05
N GLY A 490 20.85 63.57 29.18
CA GLY A 490 21.20 64.22 30.45
C GLY A 490 20.03 64.89 31.19
N LYS A 491 19.15 64.10 31.79
CA LYS A 491 18.18 64.46 32.81
C LYS A 491 18.05 63.34 33.83
#